data_AF-A0A950APU7-F1
#
_entry.id   AF-A0A950APU7-F1
#
_cell.length_a   1.000
_cell.length_b   1.000
_cell.length_c   1.000
_cell.angle_alpha   90.00
_cell.angle_beta   90.00
_cell.angle_gamma   90.00
#
_symmetry.space_group_name_H-M   'P 1'
#
loop_
_entity.id
_entity.type
_entity.pdbx_description
1 polymer ?
#
loop_
_entity_poly.entity_id
_entity_poly.type
_entity_poly.pdbx_seq_one_letter_code
_entity_poly.pdbx_strand_id
1 'polypeptide(L)'
;MTLTIPTLLLGAWVFLTILLYQRLDGRRAALIAMIGGWAILPTGDYPEEVIRIGKESHGPTHAVSIPTPPWFNKATAIGLGCLLGAVLFDWPTLRRLRPRWFDLPAIVWVLVPIASAVSNDLPWEEGLARSRSLALAWGVAYTIGRAAFADGPALRAFARAWMTA
;
A
#
# COMPACT_ATOMS: atom_id res chain seq x y z
N MET A 1 -15.41 4.71 18.87
CA MET A 1 -14.42 5.26 17.93
C MET A 1 -15.00 6.53 17.34
N THR A 2 -14.46 7.70 17.65
CA THR A 2 -14.86 8.97 17.03
C THR A 2 -14.27 9.02 15.62
N LEU A 3 -15.12 9.16 14.59
CA LEU A 3 -14.65 9.39 13.22
C LEU A 3 -14.02 10.78 13.15
N THR A 4 -12.69 10.82 13.13
CA THR A 4 -11.93 12.05 12.93
C THR A 4 -11.94 12.42 11.44
N ILE A 5 -11.92 13.72 11.11
CA ILE A 5 -11.75 14.24 9.73
C ILE A 5 -10.65 13.50 8.93
N PRO A 6 -9.49 13.17 9.50
CA PRO A 6 -8.41 12.48 8.79
C PRO A 6 -8.77 11.05 8.41
N THR A 7 -9.46 10.33 9.31
CA THR A 7 -9.97 8.98 9.04
C THR A 7 -10.99 9.00 7.91
N LEU A 8 -11.84 10.04 7.86
CA LEU A 8 -12.78 10.26 6.77
C LEU A 8 -12.06 10.52 5.44
N LEU A 9 -11.00 11.34 5.41
CA LEU A 9 -10.22 11.62 4.20
C LEU A 9 -9.54 10.37 3.64
N LEU A 10 -8.90 9.59 4.50
CA LEU A 10 -8.29 8.31 4.10
C LEU A 10 -9.35 7.30 3.62
N GLY A 11 -10.49 7.22 4.32
CA GLY A 11 -11.62 6.39 3.91
C GLY A 11 -12.19 6.82 2.56
N ALA A 12 -12.37 8.13 2.33
CA ALA A 12 -12.83 8.68 1.07
C ALA A 12 -11.91 8.30 -0.09
N TRP A 13 -10.59 8.20 0.14
CA TRP A 13 -9.65 7.71 -0.87
C TRP A 13 -9.89 6.25 -1.25
N VAL A 14 -10.20 5.39 -0.28
CA VAL A 14 -10.55 3.98 -0.53
C VAL A 14 -11.77 3.92 -1.44
N PHE A 15 -12.84 4.67 -1.11
CA PHE A 15 -14.05 4.73 -1.94
C PHE A 15 -13.79 5.32 -3.33
N LEU A 16 -13.02 6.41 -3.41
CA LEU A 16 -12.64 7.02 -4.68
C LEU A 16 -11.87 6.04 -5.56
N THR A 17 -10.93 5.29 -4.98
CA THR A 17 -10.16 4.27 -5.70
C THR A 17 -11.07 3.18 -6.25
N ILE A 18 -12.02 2.69 -5.45
CA ILE A 18 -13.03 1.71 -5.90
C ILE A 18 -13.83 2.27 -7.09
N LEU A 19 -14.27 3.54 -7.02
CA LEU A 19 -14.97 4.21 -8.12
C LEU A 19 -14.09 4.36 -9.38
N LEU A 20 -12.79 4.62 -9.23
CA LEU A 20 -11.86 4.67 -10.36
C LEU A 20 -11.75 3.32 -11.05
N TYR A 21 -11.64 2.22 -10.30
CA TYR A 21 -11.63 0.85 -10.84
C TYR A 21 -12.96 0.46 -11.51
N GLN A 22 -14.08 1.01 -11.04
CA GLN A 22 -15.38 0.80 -11.67
C GLN A 22 -15.50 1.53 -13.03
N ARG A 23 -14.83 2.68 -13.19
CA ARG A 23 -15.02 3.60 -14.33
C ARG A 23 -13.91 3.53 -15.38
N LEU A 24 -12.71 3.14 -14.97
CA LEU A 24 -11.50 3.14 -15.80
C LEU A 24 -10.97 1.71 -15.94
N ASP A 25 -10.08 1.49 -16.90
CA ASP A 25 -9.30 0.26 -16.92
C ASP A 25 -8.43 0.14 -15.66
N GLY A 26 -8.26 -1.09 -15.15
CA GLY A 26 -7.57 -1.33 -13.88
C GLY A 26 -6.14 -0.79 -13.83
N ARG A 27 -5.44 -0.72 -14.97
CA ARG A 27 -4.11 -0.11 -15.07
C ARG A 27 -4.15 1.39 -14.77
N ARG A 28 -5.04 2.14 -15.43
CA ARG A 28 -5.19 3.58 -15.17
C ARG A 28 -5.71 3.85 -13.77
N ALA A 29 -6.68 3.08 -13.30
CA ALA A 29 -7.18 3.20 -11.94
C ALA A 29 -6.07 2.99 -10.90
N ALA A 30 -5.24 1.95 -11.05
CA ALA A 30 -4.09 1.70 -10.20
C ALA A 30 -3.08 2.86 -10.20
N LEU A 31 -2.73 3.40 -11.37
CA LEU A 31 -1.78 4.52 -11.46
C LEU A 31 -2.31 5.77 -10.77
N ILE A 32 -3.54 6.16 -11.07
CA ILE A 32 -4.17 7.34 -10.48
C ILE A 32 -4.27 7.17 -8.97
N ALA A 33 -4.71 6.00 -8.49
CA ALA A 33 -4.85 5.72 -7.08
C ALA A 33 -3.50 5.70 -6.33
N MET A 34 -2.47 5.08 -6.92
CA MET A 34 -1.16 4.99 -6.29
C MET A 34 -0.44 6.34 -6.31
N ILE A 35 -0.28 6.95 -7.48
CA ILE A 35 0.46 8.21 -7.64
C ILE A 35 -0.33 9.36 -7.01
N GLY A 36 -1.62 9.47 -7.30
CA GLY A 36 -2.49 10.50 -6.73
C GLY A 36 -2.62 10.35 -5.22
N GLY A 37 -2.67 9.12 -4.72
CA GLY A 37 -2.73 8.85 -3.29
C GLY A 37 -1.46 9.32 -2.61
N TRP A 38 -0.29 8.98 -3.18
CA TRP A 38 1.00 9.45 -2.70
C TRP A 38 1.20 10.96 -2.82
N ALA A 39 0.61 11.61 -3.82
CA ALA A 39 0.71 13.05 -4.01
C ALA A 39 -0.22 13.85 -3.09
N ILE A 40 -1.43 13.36 -2.81
CA ILE A 40 -2.52 14.16 -2.23
C ILE A 40 -2.81 13.80 -0.77
N LEU A 41 -2.72 12.52 -0.38
CA LEU A 41 -3.17 12.13 0.95
C LEU A 41 -2.22 12.62 2.04
N PRO A 42 -2.74 13.00 3.21
CA PRO A 42 -1.91 13.32 4.35
C PRO A 42 -1.32 12.06 4.98
N THR A 43 -0.18 12.19 5.65
CA THR A 43 0.42 11.08 6.43
C THR A 43 -0.21 11.03 7.84
N GLY A 44 -0.13 9.88 8.52
CA GLY A 44 -0.70 9.73 9.86
C GLY A 44 0.15 10.38 10.95
N ASP A 45 -0.49 10.90 11.99
CA ASP A 45 0.12 11.41 13.22
C ASP A 45 0.25 10.28 14.23
N TYR A 46 1.50 10.01 14.64
CA TYR A 46 1.79 9.01 15.65
C TYR A 46 1.82 9.70 17.01
N PRO A 47 1.16 9.14 18.05
CA PRO A 47 1.23 9.67 19.40
C PRO A 47 2.69 9.86 19.85
N GLU A 48 2.97 10.89 20.66
CA GLU A 48 4.31 11.13 21.22
C GLU A 48 4.90 9.90 21.94
N GLU A 49 4.04 9.06 22.52
CA GLU A 49 4.38 7.79 23.16
C GLU A 49 5.05 6.79 22.19
N VAL A 50 4.68 6.81 20.91
CA VAL A 50 5.30 6.04 19.82
C VAL A 50 6.62 6.70 19.38
N ILE A 51 6.67 8.04 19.40
CA ILE A 51 7.86 8.83 19.01
C ILE A 51 9.00 8.69 20.05
N ARG A 52 8.69 8.37 21.32
CA ARG A 52 9.68 8.11 22.37
C ARG A 52 10.41 6.77 22.21
N ILE A 53 9.86 5.81 21.46
CA ILE A 53 10.58 4.60 21.03
C ILE A 53 11.41 4.95 19.77
N GLY A 54 12.44 5.76 20.01
CA GLY A 54 13.47 6.06 19.03
C GLY A 54 13.06 7.02 17.92
N LYS A 55 13.67 8.20 17.96
CA LYS A 55 14.12 8.93 16.75
C LYS A 55 14.94 8.05 15.78
N GLU A 56 15.26 6.81 16.14
CA GLU A 56 16.13 5.88 15.42
C GLU A 56 15.38 4.73 14.72
N SER A 57 14.04 4.65 14.80
CA SER A 57 13.25 3.66 14.06
C SER A 57 12.94 4.19 12.64
N HIS A 58 13.90 3.99 11.74
CA HIS A 58 13.94 4.47 10.36
C HIS A 58 12.89 3.82 9.44
N GLY A 59 11.72 4.45 9.32
CA GLY A 59 10.79 4.23 8.21
C GLY A 59 10.23 5.57 7.72
N PRO A 60 10.87 6.27 6.77
CA PRO A 60 10.51 7.64 6.39
C PRO A 60 9.40 7.62 5.33
N THR A 61 8.14 7.61 5.75
CA THR A 61 7.01 7.95 4.87
C THR A 61 6.10 9.01 5.46
N HIS A 62 6.64 9.88 6.33
CA HIS A 62 5.87 10.84 7.12
C HIS A 62 6.35 12.27 6.89
N ALA A 63 5.64 13.00 6.03
CA ALA A 63 5.71 14.45 5.92
C ALA A 63 4.25 14.95 5.83
N VAL A 64 3.83 15.72 6.84
CA VAL A 64 2.46 16.18 7.15
C VAL A 64 1.59 15.12 7.84
N SER A 65 1.60 15.12 9.18
CA SER A 65 1.01 14.12 10.07
C SER A 65 -0.39 14.54 10.57
N ILE A 66 -1.40 13.66 10.51
CA ILE A 66 -2.76 13.91 11.04
C ILE A 66 -3.32 12.74 11.89
N PRO A 67 -3.99 12.97 13.04
CA PRO A 67 -4.44 11.92 13.97
C PRO A 67 -5.26 10.79 13.35
N THR A 68 -4.67 9.59 13.32
CA THR A 68 -5.28 8.36 12.76
C THR A 68 -4.86 7.12 13.56
N PRO A 69 -5.67 6.03 13.55
CA PRO A 69 -5.25 4.77 14.16
C PRO A 69 -3.95 4.24 13.52
N PRO A 70 -3.04 3.59 14.28
CA PRO A 70 -1.73 3.16 13.77
C PRO A 70 -1.77 2.26 12.52
N TRP A 71 -2.86 1.52 12.34
CA TRP A 71 -3.05 0.60 11.22
C TRP A 71 -3.67 1.24 9.98
N PHE A 72 -4.20 2.47 10.08
CA PHE A 72 -4.90 3.15 8.98
C PHE A 72 -4.25 4.50 8.66
N ASN A 73 -3.23 4.42 7.82
CA ASN A 73 -2.50 5.56 7.28
C ASN A 73 -2.61 5.60 5.74
N LYS A 74 -2.06 6.66 5.16
CA LYS A 74 -1.92 6.87 3.71
C LYS A 74 -1.56 5.61 2.92
N ALA A 75 -0.45 4.95 3.26
CA ALA A 75 0.03 3.79 2.51
C ALA A 75 -0.97 2.63 2.57
N THR A 76 -1.52 2.36 3.75
CA THR A 76 -2.53 1.31 3.93
C THR A 76 -3.87 1.66 3.27
N ALA A 77 -4.26 2.93 3.21
CA ALA A 77 -5.49 3.38 2.56
C ALA A 77 -5.39 3.25 1.03
N ILE A 78 -4.25 3.65 0.46
CA ILE A 78 -3.95 3.45 -0.97
C ILE A 78 -3.95 1.95 -1.30
N GLY A 79 -3.22 1.15 -0.54
CA GLY A 79 -3.16 -0.30 -0.70
C GLY A 79 -4.53 -0.95 -0.60
N LEU A 80 -5.30 -0.61 0.43
CA LEU A 80 -6.65 -1.15 0.63
C LEU A 80 -7.59 -0.78 -0.52
N GLY A 81 -7.60 0.48 -0.94
CA GLY A 81 -8.40 0.94 -2.09
C GLY A 81 -8.05 0.19 -3.37
N CYS A 82 -6.77 0.07 -3.67
CA CYS A 82 -6.29 -0.63 -4.85
C CYS A 82 -6.58 -2.13 -4.80
N LEU A 83 -6.41 -2.79 -3.65
CA LEU A 83 -6.73 -4.21 -3.47
C LEU A 83 -8.23 -4.45 -3.66
N LEU A 84 -9.07 -3.67 -3.00
CA LEU A 84 -10.54 -3.79 -3.12
C LEU A 84 -11.01 -3.48 -4.53
N GLY A 85 -10.52 -2.40 -5.14
CA GLY A 85 -10.86 -2.03 -6.52
C GLY A 85 -10.47 -3.14 -7.52
N ALA A 86 -9.26 -3.69 -7.40
CA ALA A 86 -8.80 -4.76 -8.27
C ALA A 86 -9.57 -6.07 -8.04
N VAL A 87 -9.85 -6.46 -6.79
CA VAL A 87 -10.64 -7.67 -6.50
C VAL A 87 -12.08 -7.56 -7.01
N LEU A 88 -12.71 -6.39 -6.83
CA LEU A 88 -14.11 -6.18 -7.20
C LEU A 88 -14.31 -5.95 -8.70
N PHE A 89 -13.40 -5.26 -9.39
CA PHE A 89 -13.61 -4.80 -10.77
C PHE A 89 -12.52 -5.22 -11.77
N ASP A 90 -11.37 -5.73 -11.32
CA ASP A 90 -10.25 -6.14 -12.20
C ASP A 90 -9.66 -7.51 -11.82
N TRP A 91 -10.51 -8.41 -11.35
CA TRP A 91 -10.15 -9.78 -10.99
C TRP A 91 -9.40 -10.55 -12.09
N PRO A 92 -9.76 -10.42 -13.39
CA PRO A 92 -9.02 -11.07 -14.47
C PRO A 92 -7.54 -10.66 -14.53
N THR A 93 -7.19 -9.43 -14.18
CA THR A 93 -5.81 -8.96 -14.14
C THR A 93 -5.03 -9.63 -13.01
N LEU A 94 -5.62 -9.74 -11.82
CA LEU A 94 -5.00 -10.45 -10.69
C LEU A 94 -4.78 -11.94 -11.00
N ARG A 95 -5.72 -12.60 -11.68
CA ARG A 95 -5.59 -14.01 -12.08
C ARG A 95 -4.47 -14.30 -13.09
N ARG A 96 -3.89 -13.28 -13.73
CA ARG A 96 -2.73 -13.45 -14.62
C ARG A 96 -1.43 -13.63 -13.86
N LEU A 97 -1.42 -13.34 -12.55
CA LEU A 97 -0.24 -13.52 -11.71
C LEU A 97 0.18 -14.99 -11.71
N ARG A 98 1.43 -15.20 -12.09
CA ARG A 98 2.10 -16.50 -11.99
C ARG A 98 3.25 -16.36 -11.01
N PRO A 99 3.23 -17.07 -9.87
CA PRO A 99 4.34 -17.07 -8.92
C PRO A 99 5.66 -17.38 -9.61
N ARG A 100 6.69 -16.62 -9.31
CA ARG A 100 8.07 -16.76 -9.77
C ARG A 100 9.00 -16.70 -8.57
N TRP A 101 10.20 -17.25 -8.71
CA TRP A 101 11.20 -17.24 -7.64
C TRP A 101 11.53 -15.82 -7.13
N PHE A 102 11.49 -14.82 -8.01
CA PHE A 102 11.73 -13.42 -7.64
C PHE A 102 10.53 -12.75 -6.95
N ASP A 103 9.40 -13.44 -6.76
CA ASP A 103 8.35 -12.99 -5.84
C ASP A 103 8.73 -13.28 -4.37
N LEU A 104 9.72 -14.15 -4.12
CA LEU A 104 10.16 -14.50 -2.77
C LEU A 104 10.60 -13.30 -1.94
N PRO A 105 11.42 -12.35 -2.45
CA PRO A 105 11.79 -11.16 -1.68
C PRO A 105 10.58 -10.34 -1.22
N ALA A 106 9.54 -10.21 -2.05
CA ALA A 106 8.31 -9.50 -1.68
C ALA A 106 7.53 -10.25 -0.59
N ILE A 107 7.44 -11.57 -0.69
CA ILE A 107 6.81 -12.43 0.33
C ILE A 107 7.57 -12.35 1.65
N VAL A 108 8.90 -12.48 1.60
CA VAL A 108 9.76 -12.37 2.79
C VAL A 108 9.61 -10.99 3.41
N TRP A 109 9.61 -9.92 2.61
CA TRP A 109 9.42 -8.55 3.09
C TRP A 109 8.12 -8.37 3.87
N VAL A 110 7.01 -8.95 3.41
CA VAL A 110 5.73 -8.80 4.11
C VAL A 110 5.58 -9.75 5.31
N LEU A 111 6.32 -10.86 5.37
CA LEU A 111 6.24 -11.85 6.46
C LEU A 111 7.33 -11.70 7.52
N VAL A 112 8.44 -10.99 7.24
CA VAL A 112 9.55 -10.81 8.18
C VAL A 112 9.13 -10.26 9.55
N PRO A 113 8.10 -9.39 9.70
CA PRO A 113 7.72 -8.92 11.02
C PRO A 113 7.22 -10.03 11.96
N ILE A 114 6.66 -11.12 11.43
CA ILE A 114 6.24 -12.28 12.25
C ILE A 114 7.47 -12.98 12.83
N ALA A 115 8.44 -13.31 11.97
CA ALA A 115 9.68 -13.94 12.41
C ALA A 115 10.46 -13.05 13.38
N SER A 116 10.48 -11.74 13.11
CA SER A 116 11.09 -10.74 13.99
C SER A 116 10.39 -10.67 15.36
N ALA A 117 9.05 -10.68 15.41
CA ALA A 117 8.33 -10.68 16.68
C ALA A 117 8.69 -11.91 17.53
N VAL A 118 8.66 -13.10 16.93
CA VAL A 118 9.04 -14.36 17.61
C VAL A 118 10.50 -14.33 18.09
N SER A 119 11.42 -13.78 17.28
CA SER A 119 12.85 -13.74 17.62
C SER A 119 13.21 -12.69 18.68
N ASN A 120 12.30 -11.74 18.96
CA ASN A 120 12.49 -10.68 19.94
C ASN A 120 11.55 -10.85 21.16
N ASP A 121 11.01 -12.05 21.38
CA ASP A 121 10.08 -12.35 22.48
C ASP A 121 8.85 -11.40 22.54
N LEU A 122 8.41 -10.90 21.37
CA LEU A 122 7.20 -10.09 21.24
C LEU A 122 5.98 -10.97 20.92
N PRO A 123 4.77 -10.53 21.29
CA PRO A 123 3.54 -11.21 20.88
C PRO A 123 3.45 -11.38 19.36
N TRP A 124 3.09 -12.57 18.90
CA TRP A 124 2.98 -12.89 17.47
C TRP A 124 1.90 -12.03 16.77
N GLU A 125 0.90 -11.56 17.51
CA GLU A 125 -0.14 -10.64 17.06
C GLU A 125 0.45 -9.29 16.59
N GLU A 126 1.53 -8.82 17.23
CA GLU A 126 2.23 -7.61 16.80
C GLU A 126 2.93 -7.83 15.46
N GLY A 127 3.57 -8.99 15.30
CA GLY A 127 4.18 -9.41 14.04
C GLY A 127 3.16 -9.50 12.90
N LEU A 128 1.98 -10.06 13.17
CA LEU A 128 0.86 -10.08 12.23
C LEU A 128 0.36 -8.68 11.88
N ALA A 129 0.19 -7.81 12.88
CA ALA A 129 -0.30 -6.45 12.66
C ALA A 129 0.67 -5.65 11.76
N ARG A 130 1.98 -5.78 11.98
CA ARG A 130 3.01 -5.16 11.13
C ARG A 130 3.06 -5.78 9.74
N SER A 131 2.92 -7.11 9.63
CA SER A 131 2.88 -7.82 8.34
C SER A 131 1.69 -7.38 7.49
N ARG A 132 0.50 -7.21 8.10
CA ARG A 132 -0.66 -6.61 7.43
C ARG A 132 -0.37 -5.22 6.90
N SER A 133 0.28 -4.36 7.70
CA SER A 133 0.65 -3.01 7.27
C SER A 133 1.61 -3.03 6.08
N LEU A 134 2.64 -3.90 6.10
CA LEU A 134 3.56 -4.07 4.97
C LEU A 134 2.89 -4.67 3.74
N ALA A 135 1.98 -5.63 3.93
CA ALA A 135 1.22 -6.22 2.84
C ALA A 135 0.35 -5.18 2.13
N LEU A 136 -0.32 -4.30 2.88
CA LEU A 136 -1.11 -3.21 2.29
C LEU A 136 -0.22 -2.12 1.67
N ALA A 137 0.83 -1.69 2.37
CA ALA A 137 1.70 -0.60 1.90
C ALA A 137 2.53 -0.98 0.67
N TRP A 138 3.08 -2.20 0.65
CA TRP A 138 4.06 -2.63 -0.34
C TRP A 138 3.64 -3.88 -1.10
N GLY A 139 3.05 -4.87 -0.41
CA GLY A 139 2.60 -6.11 -1.03
C GLY A 139 1.56 -5.86 -2.13
N VAL A 140 0.58 -4.99 -1.90
CA VAL A 140 -0.42 -4.61 -2.88
C VAL A 140 0.21 -3.88 -4.06
N ALA A 141 1.09 -2.91 -3.81
CA ALA A 141 1.78 -2.16 -4.87
C ALA A 141 2.59 -3.10 -5.78
N TYR A 142 3.35 -4.02 -5.19
CA TYR A 142 4.09 -5.04 -5.91
C TYR A 142 3.17 -5.94 -6.74
N THR A 143 2.10 -6.44 -6.12
CA THR A 143 1.15 -7.38 -6.75
C THR A 143 0.43 -6.76 -7.94
N ILE A 144 -0.07 -5.54 -7.78
CA ILE A 144 -0.76 -4.79 -8.85
C ILE A 144 0.25 -4.38 -9.93
N GLY A 145 1.45 -3.94 -9.54
CA GLY A 145 2.54 -3.67 -10.48
C GLY A 145 2.81 -4.87 -11.39
N ARG A 146 3.00 -6.05 -10.79
CA ARG A 146 3.23 -7.32 -11.50
C ARG A 146 2.05 -7.74 -12.37
N ALA A 147 0.81 -7.55 -11.91
CA ALA A 147 -0.38 -7.98 -12.63
C ALA A 147 -0.71 -7.06 -13.80
N ALA A 148 -0.71 -5.75 -13.55
CA ALA A 148 -1.20 -4.74 -14.48
C ALA A 148 -0.13 -4.23 -15.46
N PHE A 149 1.17 -4.35 -15.14
CA PHE A 149 2.28 -3.81 -15.96
C PHE A 149 3.24 -4.88 -16.47
N ALA A 150 2.70 -6.05 -16.83
CA ALA A 150 3.48 -7.20 -17.29
C ALA A 150 3.58 -7.33 -18.83
N ASP A 151 3.10 -6.35 -19.61
CA ASP A 151 3.03 -6.44 -21.07
C ASP A 151 3.98 -5.47 -21.81
N GLY A 152 4.23 -5.78 -23.08
CA GLY A 152 5.09 -4.97 -23.95
C GLY A 152 4.66 -3.50 -24.06
N PRO A 153 3.36 -3.17 -24.22
CA PRO A 153 2.88 -1.79 -24.17
C PRO A 153 3.25 -1.04 -22.87
N ALA A 154 3.09 -1.66 -21.69
CA ALA A 154 3.48 -1.06 -20.42
C ALA A 154 4.97 -0.76 -20.36
N LEU A 155 5.80 -1.73 -20.74
CA LEU A 155 7.26 -1.56 -20.79
C LEU A 155 7.67 -0.44 -21.75
N ARG A 156 7.04 -0.35 -22.92
CA ARG A 156 7.29 0.74 -23.88
C ARG A 156 6.86 2.09 -23.33
N ALA A 157 5.72 2.17 -22.65
CA ALA A 157 5.25 3.41 -22.05
C ALA A 157 6.22 3.90 -20.96
N PHE A 158 6.68 2.98 -20.10
CA PHE A 158 7.70 3.27 -19.09
C PHE A 158 9.02 3.75 -19.73
N ALA A 159 9.54 3.01 -20.72
CA ALA A 159 10.78 3.38 -21.40
C ALA A 159 10.69 4.75 -22.07
N ARG A 160 9.56 5.08 -22.70
CA ARG A 160 9.33 6.43 -23.27
C ARG A 160 9.34 7.49 -22.17
N ALA A 161 8.56 7.31 -21.11
CA ALA A 161 8.50 8.26 -20.00
C ALA A 161 9.89 8.52 -19.39
N TRP A 162 10.74 7.50 -19.29
CA TRP A 162 12.10 7.64 -18.77
C TRP A 162 13.07 8.37 -19.72
N MET A 163 12.96 8.15 -21.03
CA MET A 163 13.89 8.75 -22.00
C MET A 163 13.52 10.19 -22.40
N THR A 164 12.27 10.60 -22.20
CA THR A 164 11.77 11.93 -22.62
C THR A 164 11.48 12.89 -21.47
N ALA A 165 11.73 12.47 -20.22
CA ALA A 165 11.65 13.31 -19.02
C ALA A 165 13.07 13.68 -18.57
#